data_AF-A0A2V7VBU2-F1
#
_entry.id   AF-A0A2V7VBU2-F1
#
_cell.length_a   1.000
_cell.length_b   1.000
_cell.length_c   1.000
_cell.angle_alpha   90.00
_cell.angle_beta   90.00
_cell.angle_gamma   90.00
#
_symmetry.space_group_name_H-M   'P 1'
#
loop_
_entity.id
_entity.type
_entity.pdbx_description
1 polymer ?
#
loop_
_entity_poly.entity_id
_entity_poly.type
_entity_poly.pdbx_seq_one_letter_code
_entity_poly.pdbx_strand_id
1 'polypeptide(L)'
;MATKGFRVRLDDGSEMDLDSDMLRSWYEQGLIRGDTPIRPPGTKSWQRLAQAEDLRYWNAPSERSRGPGGEGEEEGAAAHGPQVWRSYVASALLFLGAAAAAYWAFYPEHWTPAFGPVPWREVALGELVLALCLVRGWGFGRAFVRIVMLVAAFALFPLAGLVIAQGVRGLPLLVLLSAWVVASGFFAFLGSAMATSSAILCLATIVLGGAGIYYFGYAPAGMAAPAPASVQASSPAPAAAPPRAPATAAAPAAASPAGPAPATGRAGPPTTSAAAPTPPPAGQAQAVRAAAEEVPLLSAHAVELLMSRSAAQVLDPPEVFRRSYGLVGRGLWALDRGESKEIGDLHSLIYASLPPPERARLGDYIDRARSRYATTPDEDRQMSQVMKSAVLALPADKRARLQVLFEKAMTAGLGRP
;
A
#
# COMPACT_ATOMS: atom_id res chain seq x y z
N MET A 1 -7.93 -30.84 -41.18
CA MET A 1 -6.55 -31.21 -40.76
C MET A 1 -6.56 -31.31 -39.25
N ALA A 2 -6.22 -32.46 -38.67
CA ALA A 2 -6.14 -32.60 -37.21
C ALA A 2 -4.92 -31.83 -36.70
N THR A 3 -5.16 -30.78 -35.92
CA THR A 3 -4.12 -30.03 -35.22
C THR A 3 -3.44 -30.98 -34.23
N LYS A 4 -2.17 -31.29 -34.47
CA LYS A 4 -1.38 -32.14 -33.57
C LYS A 4 -1.12 -31.36 -32.28
N GLY A 5 -1.79 -31.74 -31.19
CA GLY A 5 -1.59 -31.17 -29.86
C GLY A 5 -0.31 -31.65 -29.17
N PHE A 6 0.04 -30.97 -28.08
CA PHE A 6 1.04 -31.39 -27.09
C PHE A 6 0.44 -32.47 -26.20
N ARG A 7 1.19 -33.54 -25.94
CA ARG A 7 0.79 -34.51 -24.92
C ARG A 7 1.41 -34.14 -23.58
N VAL A 8 0.60 -33.94 -22.55
CA VAL A 8 1.04 -33.61 -21.20
C VAL A 8 0.85 -34.82 -20.31
N ARG A 9 1.82 -35.09 -19.45
CA ARG A 9 1.70 -36.11 -18.42
C ARG A 9 1.59 -35.46 -17.05
N LEU A 10 0.46 -35.69 -16.38
CA LEU A 10 0.17 -35.15 -15.06
C LEU A 10 0.83 -36.00 -13.96
N ASP A 11 0.87 -35.48 -12.74
CA ASP A 11 1.51 -36.12 -11.58
C ASP A 11 0.85 -37.45 -11.19
N ASP A 12 -0.43 -37.63 -11.53
CA ASP A 12 -1.17 -38.88 -11.38
C ASP A 12 -0.81 -39.95 -12.44
N GLY A 13 0.09 -39.61 -13.37
CA GLY A 13 0.54 -40.46 -14.46
C GLY A 13 -0.36 -40.46 -15.69
N SER A 14 -1.49 -39.74 -15.66
CA SER A 14 -2.41 -39.62 -16.80
C SER A 14 -1.80 -38.80 -17.94
N GLU A 15 -2.15 -39.17 -19.18
CA GLU A 15 -1.70 -38.47 -20.39
C GLU A 15 -2.89 -37.77 -21.06
N MET A 16 -2.81 -36.47 -21.28
CA MET A 16 -3.81 -35.69 -22.03
C MET A 16 -3.18 -34.99 -23.24
N ASP A 17 -3.90 -34.99 -24.36
CA ASP A 17 -3.53 -34.23 -25.55
C ASP A 17 -4.19 -32.84 -25.47
N LEU A 18 -3.37 -31.78 -25.33
CA LEU A 18 -3.77 -30.38 -25.25
C LEU A 18 -3.27 -29.63 -26.48
N ASP A 19 -4.04 -28.66 -26.99
CA ASP A 19 -3.50 -27.70 -27.95
C ASP A 19 -2.59 -26.68 -27.26
N SER A 20 -1.92 -25.84 -28.05
CA SER A 20 -1.01 -24.79 -27.56
C SER A 20 -1.69 -23.83 -26.59
N ASP A 21 -2.94 -23.45 -26.87
CA ASP A 21 -3.65 -22.42 -26.10
C ASP A 21 -4.14 -22.98 -24.76
N MET A 22 -4.62 -24.23 -24.74
CA MET A 22 -4.96 -24.95 -23.52
C MET A 22 -3.74 -25.22 -22.66
N LEU A 23 -2.61 -25.61 -23.27
CA LEU A 23 -1.35 -25.82 -22.55
C LEU A 23 -0.89 -24.52 -21.85
N ARG A 24 -1.00 -23.38 -22.53
CA ARG A 24 -0.72 -22.06 -21.93
C ARG A 24 -1.69 -21.75 -20.80
N SER A 25 -2.98 -21.92 -21.02
CA SER A 25 -4.00 -21.63 -20.02
C SER A 25 -3.82 -22.48 -18.75
N TRP A 26 -3.42 -23.75 -18.88
CA TRP A 26 -3.16 -24.62 -17.73
C TRP A 26 -1.90 -24.22 -16.98
N TYR A 27 -0.87 -23.78 -17.70
CA TYR A 27 0.35 -23.25 -17.09
C TYR A 27 0.08 -21.96 -16.31
N GLU A 28 -0.69 -21.02 -16.89
CA GLU A 28 -1.09 -19.76 -16.23
C GLU A 28 -2.00 -19.97 -15.02
N GLN A 29 -2.80 -21.05 -15.00
CA GLN A 29 -3.63 -21.44 -13.85
C GLN A 29 -2.89 -22.24 -12.78
N GLY A 30 -1.60 -22.55 -12.97
CA GLY A 30 -0.81 -23.36 -12.04
C GLY A 30 -1.18 -24.85 -12.01
N LEU A 31 -2.00 -25.32 -12.97
CA LEU A 31 -2.38 -26.74 -13.09
C LEU A 31 -1.22 -27.60 -13.59
N ILE A 32 -0.31 -27.00 -14.36
CA ILE A 32 0.94 -27.62 -14.81
C ILE A 32 2.09 -26.66 -14.53
N ARG A 33 3.28 -27.19 -14.27
CA ARG A 33 4.47 -26.45 -13.86
C ARG A 33 5.57 -26.56 -14.91
N GLY A 34 6.63 -25.74 -14.76
CA GLY A 34 7.75 -25.73 -15.71
C GLY A 34 8.50 -27.06 -15.81
N ASP A 35 8.41 -27.91 -14.80
CA ASP A 35 8.99 -29.25 -14.75
C ASP A 35 8.04 -30.36 -15.25
N THR A 36 6.78 -30.04 -15.53
CA THR A 36 5.80 -31.02 -16.04
C THR A 36 6.29 -31.60 -17.38
N PRO A 37 6.32 -32.94 -17.53
CA PRO A 37 6.74 -33.59 -18.75
C PRO A 37 5.70 -33.42 -19.86
N ILE A 38 6.14 -32.90 -20.99
CA ILE A 38 5.37 -32.74 -22.21
C ILE A 38 6.04 -33.43 -23.40
N ARG A 39 5.24 -33.84 -24.38
CA ARG A 39 5.72 -34.37 -25.66
C ARG A 39 5.23 -33.46 -26.80
N PRO A 40 6.13 -32.66 -27.39
CA PRO A 40 5.80 -31.79 -28.52
C PRO A 40 5.24 -32.56 -29.72
N PRO A 41 4.35 -31.94 -30.51
CA PRO A 41 3.77 -32.59 -31.68
C PRO A 41 4.85 -33.01 -32.68
N GLY A 42 4.83 -34.28 -33.10
CA GLY A 42 5.80 -34.83 -34.04
C GLY A 42 7.09 -35.37 -33.42
N THR A 43 7.29 -35.21 -32.11
CA THR A 43 8.42 -35.82 -31.38
C THR A 43 7.98 -37.04 -30.57
N LYS A 44 8.89 -37.99 -30.37
CA LYS A 44 8.65 -39.17 -29.51
C LYS A 44 9.23 -39.02 -28.10
N SER A 45 10.08 -38.01 -27.87
CA SER A 45 10.74 -37.78 -26.59
C SER A 45 9.90 -36.89 -25.67
N TRP A 46 9.82 -37.30 -24.40
CA TRP A 46 9.31 -36.44 -23.33
C TRP A 46 10.37 -35.41 -22.97
N GLN A 47 9.96 -34.16 -22.84
CA GLN A 47 10.80 -33.03 -22.44
C GLN A 47 10.08 -32.25 -21.34
N ARG A 48 10.82 -31.53 -20.50
CA ARG A 48 10.20 -30.64 -19.52
C ARG A 48 9.58 -29.43 -20.22
N LEU A 49 8.44 -28.94 -19.73
CA LEU A 49 7.76 -27.75 -20.27
C LEU A 49 8.73 -26.57 -20.45
N ALA A 50 9.63 -26.33 -19.49
CA ALA A 50 10.63 -25.27 -19.55
C ALA A 50 11.71 -25.43 -20.64
N GLN A 51 11.91 -26.64 -21.17
CA GLN A 51 12.94 -26.94 -22.17
C GLN A 51 12.44 -26.83 -23.60
N ALA A 52 11.13 -26.97 -23.83
CA ALA A 52 10.54 -26.85 -25.16
C ALA A 52 10.75 -25.42 -25.69
N GLU A 53 11.44 -25.30 -26.82
CA GLU A 53 11.89 -24.00 -27.38
C GLU A 53 10.73 -23.04 -27.67
N ASP A 54 9.57 -23.55 -28.11
CA ASP A 54 8.37 -22.74 -28.35
C ASP A 54 7.82 -22.08 -27.08
N LEU A 55 8.14 -22.62 -25.90
CA LEU A 55 7.60 -22.20 -24.60
C LEU A 55 8.55 -21.27 -23.85
N ARG A 56 9.79 -21.10 -24.32
CA ARG A 56 10.73 -20.10 -23.76
C ARG A 56 10.18 -18.68 -23.89
N TYR A 57 9.34 -18.42 -24.89
CA TYR A 57 8.62 -17.16 -25.05
C TYR A 57 7.47 -16.96 -24.07
N TRP A 58 7.01 -18.02 -23.38
CA TRP A 58 5.98 -17.92 -22.33
C TRP A 58 6.60 -17.53 -20.99
N ASN A 59 7.84 -17.97 -20.75
CA ASN A 59 8.64 -17.60 -19.57
C ASN A 59 9.47 -16.33 -19.77
N ALA A 60 9.56 -15.81 -21.00
CA ALA A 60 10.07 -14.47 -21.22
C ALA A 60 9.10 -13.53 -20.51
N PRO A 61 9.52 -12.81 -19.45
CA PRO A 61 8.64 -11.88 -18.77
C PRO A 61 8.18 -10.90 -19.83
N SER A 62 6.88 -10.89 -20.12
CA SER A 62 6.33 -9.77 -20.87
C SER A 62 6.61 -8.53 -20.04
N GLU A 63 7.63 -7.75 -20.42
CA GLU A 63 8.07 -6.52 -19.74
C GLU A 63 6.95 -5.44 -19.63
N ARG A 64 5.74 -5.74 -20.11
CA ARG A 64 4.57 -4.86 -20.09
C ARG A 64 3.64 -5.05 -18.90
N SER A 65 3.95 -5.88 -17.91
CA SER A 65 3.03 -6.10 -16.76
C SER A 65 3.75 -6.05 -15.42
N ARG A 66 4.46 -4.95 -15.16
CA ARG A 66 5.04 -4.69 -13.84
C ARG A 66 4.68 -3.28 -13.34
N GLY A 67 3.38 -3.01 -13.25
CA GLY A 67 2.81 -2.02 -12.34
C GLY A 67 2.57 -2.63 -10.94
N PRO A 68 2.73 -1.87 -9.84
CA PRO A 68 2.80 -2.40 -8.49
C PRO A 68 1.43 -2.45 -7.81
N GLY A 69 1.05 -3.61 -7.27
CA GLY A 69 -0.03 -3.70 -6.27
C GLY A 69 -1.04 -4.81 -6.52
N GLY A 70 -0.56 -6.05 -6.47
CA GLY A 70 -1.40 -7.24 -6.37
C GLY A 70 -0.61 -8.30 -5.63
N GLU A 71 -0.67 -8.25 -4.30
CA GLU A 71 -0.22 -9.33 -3.44
C GLU A 71 -1.19 -10.52 -3.63
N GLY A 72 -0.92 -11.30 -4.67
CA GLY A 72 -1.33 -12.69 -4.78
C GLY A 72 -0.06 -13.51 -4.65
N GLU A 73 0.07 -14.19 -3.52
CA GLU A 73 1.12 -15.17 -3.27
C GLU A 73 1.06 -16.26 -4.36
N GLU A 74 2.12 -16.42 -5.15
CA GLU A 74 2.66 -17.75 -5.42
C GLU A 74 4.15 -17.69 -5.73
N GLU A 75 4.86 -18.47 -4.93
CA GLU A 75 6.29 -18.57 -4.75
C GLU A 75 6.86 -19.51 -5.82
N GLY A 76 7.72 -19.00 -6.71
CA GLY A 76 8.29 -19.84 -7.76
C GLY A 76 9.37 -19.19 -8.61
N ALA A 77 10.58 -19.09 -8.04
CA ALA A 77 11.85 -18.97 -8.75
C ALA A 77 12.19 -17.64 -9.47
N ALA A 78 13.04 -16.87 -8.78
CA ALA A 78 14.29 -16.32 -9.32
C ALA A 78 14.29 -15.06 -10.20
N ALA A 79 13.33 -14.14 -10.06
CA ALA A 79 13.59 -12.75 -10.45
C ALA A 79 14.39 -12.05 -9.32
N HIS A 80 15.72 -12.08 -9.41
CA HIS A 80 16.66 -11.36 -8.53
C HIS A 80 16.52 -9.85 -8.70
N GLY A 81 15.41 -9.28 -8.22
CA GLY A 81 15.10 -7.87 -8.37
C GLY A 81 15.97 -6.96 -7.49
N PRO A 82 16.13 -5.67 -7.86
CA PRO A 82 16.83 -4.64 -7.09
C PRO A 82 16.33 -4.41 -5.65
N GLN A 83 15.31 -5.13 -5.19
CA GLN A 83 14.79 -5.03 -3.83
C GLN A 83 15.42 -6.04 -2.87
N VAL A 84 15.96 -7.16 -3.37
CA VAL A 84 16.45 -8.26 -2.52
C VAL A 84 17.68 -7.84 -1.70
N TRP A 85 18.60 -7.08 -2.29
CA TRP A 85 19.80 -6.61 -1.57
C TRP A 85 19.46 -5.69 -0.40
N ARG A 86 18.37 -4.91 -0.49
CA ARG A 86 17.94 -4.01 0.61
C ARG A 86 17.52 -4.81 1.83
N SER A 87 16.76 -5.89 1.63
CA SER A 87 16.38 -6.79 2.73
C SER A 87 17.60 -7.44 3.38
N TYR A 88 18.59 -7.87 2.58
CA TYR A 88 19.84 -8.43 3.12
C TYR A 88 20.66 -7.41 3.90
N VAL A 89 20.82 -6.18 3.38
CA VAL A 89 21.54 -5.11 4.07
C VAL A 89 20.82 -4.73 5.37
N ALA A 90 19.50 -4.59 5.34
CA ALA A 90 18.72 -4.30 6.54
C ALA A 90 18.83 -5.44 7.57
N SER A 91 18.78 -6.71 7.11
CA SER A 91 18.98 -7.88 7.97
C SER A 91 20.36 -7.85 8.65
N ALA A 92 21.43 -7.60 7.88
CA ALA A 92 22.79 -7.50 8.42
C ALA A 92 22.93 -6.38 9.46
N LEU A 93 22.31 -5.22 9.22
CA LEU A 93 22.30 -4.12 10.19
C LEU A 93 21.51 -4.45 11.46
N LEU A 94 20.39 -5.17 11.35
CA LEU A 94 19.64 -5.62 12.52
C LEU A 94 20.39 -6.69 13.31
N PHE A 95 21.13 -7.60 12.66
CA PHE A 95 22.03 -8.52 13.36
C PHE A 95 23.14 -7.78 14.11
N LEU A 96 23.70 -6.74 13.50
CA LEU A 96 24.70 -5.88 14.16
C LEU A 96 24.10 -5.16 15.38
N GLY A 97 22.88 -4.61 15.23
CA GLY A 97 22.11 -4.03 16.34
C GLY A 97 21.91 -5.04 17.47
N ALA A 98 21.45 -6.25 17.13
CA ALA A 98 21.19 -7.30 18.11
C ALA A 98 22.46 -7.70 18.86
N ALA A 99 23.60 -7.78 18.17
CA ALA A 99 24.90 -8.04 18.79
C ALA A 99 25.34 -6.90 19.74
N ALA A 100 25.10 -5.64 19.35
CA ALA A 100 25.39 -4.49 20.21
C ALA A 100 24.48 -4.46 21.45
N ALA A 101 23.18 -4.69 21.30
CA ALA A 101 22.23 -4.80 22.40
C ALA A 101 22.57 -5.96 23.35
N ALA A 102 22.97 -7.12 22.79
CA ALA A 102 23.44 -8.26 23.59
C ALA A 102 24.72 -7.91 24.37
N TYR A 103 25.68 -7.23 23.73
CA TYR A 103 26.89 -6.75 24.41
C TYR A 103 26.52 -5.86 25.61
N TRP A 104 25.62 -4.89 25.45
CA TRP A 104 25.18 -4.04 26.55
C TRP A 104 24.39 -4.78 27.64
N ALA A 105 23.70 -5.87 27.30
CA ALA A 105 23.07 -6.72 28.29
C ALA A 105 24.10 -7.43 29.20
N PHE A 106 25.29 -7.74 28.68
CA PHE A 106 26.38 -8.35 29.45
C PHE A 106 27.26 -7.35 30.19
N TYR A 107 27.37 -6.12 29.67
CA TYR A 107 28.21 -5.06 30.23
C TYR A 107 27.42 -3.76 30.48
N PRO A 108 26.41 -3.78 31.37
CA PRO A 108 25.57 -2.61 31.63
C PRO A 108 26.34 -1.39 32.18
N GLU A 109 27.50 -1.62 32.79
CA GLU A 109 28.40 -0.59 33.32
C GLU A 109 29.03 0.32 32.25
N HIS A 110 29.06 -0.12 30.99
CA HIS A 110 29.56 0.67 29.87
C HIS A 110 28.52 1.62 29.29
N TRP A 111 27.32 1.67 29.87
CA TRP A 111 26.22 2.44 29.36
C TRP A 111 25.79 3.55 30.32
N THR A 112 25.23 4.65 29.79
CA THR A 112 24.76 5.74 30.65
C THR A 112 23.73 5.24 31.68
N PRO A 113 23.83 5.62 32.96
CA PRO A 113 22.95 5.11 34.02
C PRO A 113 21.46 5.36 33.78
N ALA A 114 21.11 6.39 32.99
CA ALA A 114 19.73 6.72 32.63
C ALA A 114 19.00 5.59 31.89
N PHE A 115 19.73 4.68 31.24
CA PHE A 115 19.18 3.52 30.54
C PHE A 115 19.46 2.19 31.26
N GLY A 116 19.86 2.24 32.53
CA GLY A 116 19.96 1.04 33.37
C GLY A 116 18.71 0.14 33.39
N PRO A 117 17.47 0.67 33.38
CA PRO A 117 16.27 -0.16 33.36
C PRO A 117 15.88 -0.67 31.97
N VAL A 118 16.64 -0.37 30.91
CA VAL A 118 16.31 -0.84 29.56
C VAL A 118 16.48 -2.36 29.49
N PRO A 119 15.47 -3.10 29.01
CA PRO A 119 15.53 -4.56 28.89
C PRO A 119 16.38 -4.96 27.66
N TRP A 120 17.71 -4.76 27.75
CA TRP A 120 18.64 -4.95 26.63
C TRP A 120 18.60 -6.36 26.02
N ARG A 121 18.32 -7.37 26.85
CA ARG A 121 18.20 -8.76 26.38
C ARG A 121 16.96 -8.94 25.50
N GLU A 122 15.82 -8.38 25.90
CA GLU A 122 14.57 -8.43 25.15
C GLU A 122 14.68 -7.60 23.85
N VAL A 123 15.38 -6.47 23.90
CA VAL A 123 15.71 -5.68 22.69
C VAL A 123 16.56 -6.49 21.72
N ALA A 124 17.64 -7.12 22.20
CA ALA A 124 18.51 -7.96 21.37
C ALA A 124 17.75 -9.12 20.71
N LEU A 125 16.88 -9.80 21.46
CA LEU A 125 16.03 -10.87 20.93
C LEU A 125 15.00 -10.35 19.91
N GLY A 126 14.40 -9.19 20.18
CA GLY A 126 13.50 -8.53 19.23
C GLY A 126 14.19 -8.21 17.91
N GLU A 127 15.35 -7.57 17.96
CA GLU A 127 16.14 -7.26 16.76
C GLU A 127 16.59 -8.52 16.01
N LEU A 128 16.95 -9.59 16.73
CA LEU A 128 17.29 -10.88 16.11
C LEU A 128 16.10 -11.48 15.34
N VAL A 129 14.90 -11.46 15.92
CA VAL A 129 13.69 -11.92 15.23
C VAL A 129 13.41 -11.08 13.98
N LEU A 130 13.52 -9.76 14.07
CA LEU A 130 13.34 -8.87 12.92
C LEU A 130 14.39 -9.12 11.82
N ALA A 131 15.64 -9.35 12.21
CA ALA A 131 16.72 -9.68 11.29
C ALA A 131 16.41 -10.98 10.53
N LEU A 132 15.99 -12.03 11.24
CA LEU A 132 15.61 -13.33 10.67
C LEU A 132 14.41 -13.24 9.73
N CYS A 133 13.41 -12.39 10.04
CA CYS A 133 12.28 -12.13 9.14
C CYS A 133 12.72 -11.55 7.79
N LEU A 134 13.87 -10.88 7.71
CA LEU A 134 14.39 -10.30 6.47
C LEU A 134 15.32 -11.23 5.69
N VAL A 135 15.98 -12.21 6.33
CA VAL A 135 16.94 -13.12 5.68
C VAL A 135 16.33 -13.82 4.49
N ARG A 136 15.08 -14.27 4.61
CA ARG A 136 14.43 -15.07 3.57
C ARG A 136 13.85 -14.24 2.43
N GLY A 137 13.88 -12.91 2.53
CA GLY A 137 13.41 -12.00 1.48
C GLY A 137 11.89 -12.04 1.23
N TRP A 138 11.12 -12.68 2.13
CA TRP A 138 9.68 -12.80 2.00
C TRP A 138 8.97 -11.44 2.12
N GLY A 139 7.97 -11.21 1.27
CA GLY A 139 7.19 -9.96 1.24
C GLY A 139 6.56 -9.64 2.59
N PHE A 140 5.96 -10.66 3.22
CA PHE A 140 5.36 -10.57 4.55
C PHE A 140 6.37 -10.15 5.63
N GLY A 141 7.55 -10.79 5.68
CA GLY A 141 8.58 -10.48 6.69
C GLY A 141 9.03 -9.03 6.62
N ARG A 142 9.20 -8.50 5.41
CA ARG A 142 9.51 -7.09 5.18
C ARG A 142 8.38 -6.15 5.61
N ALA A 143 7.13 -6.48 5.29
CA ALA A 143 5.98 -5.68 5.73
C ALA A 143 5.86 -5.66 7.26
N PHE A 144 6.04 -6.81 7.90
CA PHE A 144 6.06 -6.94 9.35
C PHE A 144 7.13 -6.05 10.00
N VAL A 145 8.40 -6.20 9.57
CA VAL A 145 9.51 -5.40 10.13
C VAL A 145 9.28 -3.91 9.91
N ARG A 146 8.74 -3.53 8.75
CA ARG A 146 8.40 -2.13 8.47
C ARG A 146 7.35 -1.59 9.45
N ILE A 147 6.28 -2.34 9.72
CA ILE A 147 5.27 -1.95 10.70
C ILE A 147 5.88 -1.82 12.10
N VAL A 148 6.71 -2.78 12.52
CA VAL A 148 7.39 -2.73 13.82
C VAL A 148 8.28 -1.50 13.94
N MET A 149 9.07 -1.17 12.91
CA MET A 149 9.93 0.02 12.90
C MET A 149 9.13 1.31 12.96
N LEU A 150 7.96 1.38 12.29
CA LEU A 150 7.05 2.51 12.39
C LEU A 150 6.53 2.68 13.82
N VAL A 151 6.05 1.59 14.43
CA VAL A 151 5.55 1.59 15.80
C VAL A 151 6.64 2.00 16.78
N ALA A 152 7.86 1.47 16.62
CA ALA A 152 9.02 1.84 17.43
C ALA A 152 9.33 3.34 17.33
N ALA A 153 9.32 3.91 16.11
CA ALA A 153 9.52 5.34 15.91
C ALA A 153 8.49 6.19 16.66
N PHE A 154 7.21 5.79 16.68
CA PHE A 154 6.19 6.49 17.46
C PHE A 154 6.31 6.27 18.97
N ALA A 155 6.69 5.07 19.42
CA ALA A 155 6.83 4.72 20.83
C ALA A 155 7.98 5.48 21.53
N LEU A 156 8.97 5.96 20.78
CA LEU A 156 10.08 6.75 21.33
C LEU A 156 9.65 8.14 21.83
N PHE A 157 8.57 8.73 21.30
CA PHE A 157 8.06 10.04 21.75
C PHE A 157 7.54 10.03 23.20
N PRO A 158 6.59 9.14 23.59
CA PRO A 158 6.14 9.09 24.99
C PRO A 158 7.28 8.70 25.93
N LEU A 159 8.22 7.85 25.47
CA LEU A 159 9.40 7.48 26.25
C LEU A 159 10.32 8.68 26.50
N ALA A 160 10.56 9.51 25.48
CA ALA A 160 11.27 10.78 25.63
C ALA A 160 10.56 11.73 26.60
N GLY A 161 9.23 11.83 26.52
CA GLY A 161 8.43 12.61 27.46
C GLY A 161 8.60 12.16 28.92
N LEU A 162 8.63 10.84 29.16
CA LEU A 162 8.85 10.25 30.48
C LEU A 162 10.27 10.56 31.01
N VAL A 163 11.29 10.44 30.17
CA VAL A 163 12.69 10.79 30.50
C VAL A 163 12.82 12.27 30.85
N ILE A 164 12.17 13.16 30.09
CA ILE A 164 12.12 14.59 30.40
C ILE A 164 11.41 14.86 31.73
N ALA A 165 10.30 14.17 31.99
CA ALA A 165 9.54 14.32 33.24
C ALA A 165 10.34 13.86 34.48
N GLN A 166 11.24 12.90 34.32
CA GLN A 166 12.19 12.48 35.35
C GLN A 166 13.34 13.48 35.57
N GLY A 167 13.36 14.59 34.85
CA GLY A 167 14.40 15.61 34.94
C GLY A 167 15.70 15.24 34.21
N VAL A 168 15.71 14.15 33.46
CA VAL A 168 16.87 13.74 32.66
C VAL A 168 16.98 14.66 31.44
N ARG A 169 18.14 15.31 31.28
CA ARG A 169 18.45 16.23 30.19
C ARG A 169 19.77 15.84 29.54
N GLY A 170 20.00 16.30 28.31
CA GLY A 170 21.29 16.15 27.62
C GLY A 170 21.46 14.81 26.90
N LEU A 171 22.56 14.10 27.16
CA LEU A 171 23.00 12.92 26.40
C LEU A 171 21.92 11.83 26.23
N PRO A 172 21.12 11.47 27.25
CA PRO A 172 20.09 10.44 27.07
C PRO A 172 19.01 10.82 26.05
N LEU A 173 18.67 12.10 25.94
CA LEU A 173 17.72 12.57 24.93
C LEU A 173 18.31 12.47 23.51
N LEU A 174 19.63 12.68 23.37
CA LEU A 174 20.32 12.48 22.09
C LEU A 174 20.38 11.00 21.69
N VAL A 175 20.50 10.08 22.66
CA VAL A 175 20.39 8.63 22.39
C VAL A 175 18.98 8.29 21.86
N LEU A 176 17.92 8.81 22.49
CA LEU A 176 16.54 8.58 22.03
C LEU A 176 16.28 9.18 20.64
N LEU A 177 16.79 10.39 20.39
CA LEU A 177 16.71 11.01 19.07
C LEU A 177 17.42 10.15 18.01
N SER A 178 18.60 9.62 18.35
CA SER A 178 19.38 8.77 17.46
C SER A 178 18.65 7.44 17.17
N ALA A 179 18.04 6.83 18.19
CA ALA A 179 17.19 5.65 18.03
C ALA A 179 15.97 5.92 17.14
N TRP A 180 15.37 7.11 17.25
CA TRP A 180 14.25 7.53 16.40
C TRP A 180 14.66 7.68 14.93
N VAL A 181 15.85 8.24 14.68
CA VAL A 181 16.44 8.34 13.34
C VAL A 181 16.68 6.95 12.74
N VAL A 182 17.20 5.99 13.52
CA VAL A 182 17.39 4.60 13.08
C VAL A 182 16.06 3.96 12.68
N ALA A 183 15.05 4.01 13.55
CA ALA A 183 13.75 3.39 13.30
C ALA A 183 13.06 4.00 12.05
N SER A 184 13.07 5.33 11.94
CA SER A 184 12.51 6.05 10.79
C SER A 184 13.27 5.72 9.49
N GLY A 185 14.60 5.62 9.58
CA GLY A 185 15.46 5.22 8.48
C GLY A 185 15.14 3.81 7.97
N PHE A 186 15.00 2.83 8.86
CA PHE A 186 14.60 1.46 8.50
C PHE A 186 13.21 1.41 7.87
N PHE A 187 12.23 2.14 8.44
CA PHE A 187 10.88 2.20 7.88
C PHE A 187 10.87 2.70 6.43
N ALA A 188 11.63 3.77 6.15
CA ALA A 188 11.77 4.31 4.81
C ALA A 188 12.57 3.36 3.89
N PHE A 189 13.69 2.82 4.40
CA PHE A 189 14.58 1.92 3.65
C PHE A 189 13.91 0.61 3.23
N LEU A 190 12.88 0.14 3.93
CA LEU A 190 12.12 -1.06 3.57
C LEU A 190 10.90 -0.79 2.66
N GLY A 191 10.70 0.44 2.21
CA GLY A 191 9.61 0.81 1.29
C GLY A 191 9.73 0.22 -0.12
N SER A 192 8.57 -0.14 -0.71
CA SER A 192 8.46 -0.82 -2.02
C SER A 192 8.84 0.05 -3.22
N ALA A 193 8.71 1.38 -3.12
CA ALA A 193 8.93 2.30 -4.23
C ALA A 193 9.98 3.36 -3.85
N MET A 194 11.26 2.99 -3.94
CA MET A 194 12.35 3.93 -3.71
C MET A 194 13.42 3.78 -4.79
N ALA A 195 13.86 4.92 -5.32
CA ALA A 195 15.04 5.00 -6.17
C ALA A 195 16.28 4.59 -5.36
N THR A 196 17.29 4.03 -6.03
CA THR A 196 18.53 3.55 -5.39
C THR A 196 19.26 4.65 -4.64
N SER A 197 19.24 5.89 -5.15
CA SER A 197 19.82 7.06 -4.48
C SER A 197 19.14 7.36 -3.13
N SER A 198 17.82 7.29 -3.09
CA SER A 198 17.05 7.46 -1.85
C SER A 198 17.33 6.32 -0.86
N ALA A 199 17.53 5.09 -1.35
CA ALA A 199 17.90 3.96 -0.50
C ALA A 199 19.28 4.16 0.15
N ILE A 200 20.27 4.67 -0.59
CA ILE A 200 21.59 5.00 -0.05
C ILE A 200 21.51 6.10 1.01
N LEU A 201 20.70 7.14 0.77
CA LEU A 201 20.48 8.20 1.75
C LEU A 201 19.89 7.64 3.05
N CYS A 202 18.86 6.80 2.96
CA CYS A 202 18.27 6.14 4.14
C CYS A 202 19.29 5.25 4.86
N LEU A 203 20.13 4.52 4.13
CA LEU A 203 21.19 3.70 4.71
C LEU A 203 22.19 4.56 5.50
N ALA A 204 22.62 5.69 4.94
CA ALA A 204 23.50 6.63 5.64
C ALA A 204 22.83 7.19 6.91
N THR A 205 21.53 7.49 6.85
CA THR A 205 20.75 7.92 8.01
C THR A 205 20.70 6.86 9.11
N ILE A 206 20.49 5.58 8.75
CA ILE A 206 20.49 4.46 9.70
C ILE A 206 21.86 4.33 10.38
N VAL A 207 22.95 4.34 9.60
CA VAL A 207 24.32 4.22 10.13
C VAL A 207 24.65 5.41 11.05
N LEU A 208 24.29 6.63 10.66
CA LEU A 208 24.52 7.83 11.47
C LEU A 208 23.74 7.78 12.79
N GLY A 209 22.48 7.34 12.75
CA GLY A 209 21.68 7.13 13.95
C GLY A 209 22.28 6.05 14.87
N GLY A 210 22.73 4.92 14.31
CA GLY A 210 23.40 3.87 15.08
C GLY A 210 24.70 4.35 15.74
N ALA A 211 25.51 5.12 14.99
CA ALA A 211 26.71 5.76 15.53
C ALA A 211 26.38 6.76 16.65
N GLY A 212 25.28 7.51 16.52
CA GLY A 212 24.78 8.42 17.56
C GLY A 212 24.38 7.68 18.85
N ILE A 213 23.66 6.55 18.74
CA ILE A 213 23.32 5.71 19.89
C ILE A 213 24.58 5.29 20.64
N TYR A 214 25.57 4.75 19.91
CA TYR A 214 26.84 4.34 20.50
C TYR A 214 27.59 5.52 21.14
N TYR A 215 27.78 6.61 20.39
CA TYR A 215 28.59 7.75 20.85
C TYR A 215 28.00 8.46 22.08
N PHE A 216 26.68 8.66 22.13
CA PHE A 216 26.02 9.35 23.25
C PHE A 216 25.66 8.41 24.40
N GLY A 217 25.54 7.11 24.15
CA GLY A 217 25.16 6.11 25.16
C GLY A 217 26.34 5.41 25.83
N TYR A 218 27.50 5.34 25.16
CA TYR A 218 28.70 4.69 25.68
C TYR A 218 29.40 5.57 26.72
N ALA A 219 29.56 5.02 27.92
CA ALA A 219 30.32 5.60 29.02
C ALA A 219 31.56 4.73 29.27
N PRO A 220 32.78 5.15 28.85
CA PRO A 220 33.97 4.35 29.06
C PRO A 220 34.23 4.14 30.56
N ALA A 221 34.48 2.88 30.94
CA ALA A 221 34.85 2.53 32.31
C ALA A 221 36.11 3.31 32.72
N GLY A 222 35.98 4.19 33.71
CA GLY A 222 37.07 5.04 34.19
C GLY A 222 36.78 6.55 34.08
N MET A 223 35.85 6.98 33.22
CA MET A 223 35.23 8.29 33.39
C MET A 223 34.15 8.17 34.46
N ALA A 224 34.57 8.10 35.73
CA ALA A 224 33.65 8.31 36.82
C ALA A 224 32.96 9.65 36.57
N ALA A 225 31.65 9.61 36.26
CA ALA A 225 30.86 10.83 36.18
C ALA A 225 31.14 11.59 37.48
N PRO A 226 31.55 12.87 37.42
CA PRO A 226 31.75 13.66 38.62
C PRO A 226 30.49 13.48 39.44
N ALA A 227 30.64 12.89 40.64
CA ALA A 227 29.53 12.52 41.50
C ALA A 227 28.55 13.69 41.46
N PRO A 228 27.29 13.48 41.01
CA PRO A 228 26.38 14.57 40.72
C PRO A 228 26.44 15.46 41.94
N ALA A 229 26.97 16.68 41.76
CA ALA A 229 27.23 17.58 42.86
C ALA A 229 25.91 17.64 43.59
N SER A 230 25.85 16.94 44.73
CA SER A 230 24.63 16.76 45.46
C SER A 230 24.25 18.18 45.77
N VAL A 231 23.27 18.71 45.04
CA VAL A 231 22.57 19.91 45.43
C VAL A 231 21.99 19.47 46.74
N GLN A 232 22.75 19.71 47.82
CA GLN A 232 22.27 19.65 49.18
C GLN A 232 21.05 20.54 49.09
N ALA A 233 19.89 19.89 48.97
CA ALA A 233 18.63 20.54 49.21
C ALA A 233 18.78 21.01 50.65
N SER A 234 19.22 22.25 50.81
CA SER A 234 19.24 22.95 52.08
C SER A 234 17.88 22.67 52.67
N SER A 235 17.85 21.85 53.72
CA SER A 235 16.61 21.52 54.39
C SER A 235 15.89 22.85 54.63
N PRO A 236 14.64 23.02 54.16
CA PRO A 236 13.92 24.24 54.44
C PRO A 236 13.90 24.38 55.97
N ALA A 237 14.46 25.49 56.46
CA ALA A 237 14.43 25.83 57.87
C ALA A 237 12.99 25.68 58.39
N PRO A 238 12.78 25.19 59.62
CA PRO A 238 11.44 24.94 60.15
C PRO A 238 10.64 26.24 60.14
N ALA A 239 9.71 26.34 59.20
CA ALA A 239 8.79 27.45 59.11
C ALA A 239 7.87 27.43 60.33
N ALA A 240 7.81 28.57 61.01
CA ALA A 240 6.99 28.82 62.18
C ALA A 240 5.52 28.46 61.94
N ALA A 241 4.89 27.96 63.00
CA ALA A 241 3.50 27.54 63.06
C ALA A 241 2.51 28.63 62.58
N PRO A 242 1.46 28.28 61.81
CA PRO A 242 0.41 29.22 61.44
C PRO A 242 -0.58 29.47 62.60
N PRO A 243 -1.15 30.68 62.72
CA PRO A 243 -2.18 30.98 63.71
C PRO A 243 -3.52 30.32 63.35
N ARG A 244 -4.15 29.71 64.36
CA ARG A 244 -5.55 29.24 64.35
C ARG A 244 -6.52 30.41 64.17
N ALA A 245 -7.50 30.27 63.30
CA ALA A 245 -8.75 31.04 63.29
C ALA A 245 -9.87 30.21 62.62
N PRO A 246 -11.16 30.52 62.82
CA PRO A 246 -12.09 29.65 63.52
C PRO A 246 -13.09 28.92 62.61
N ALA A 247 -13.70 27.90 63.22
CA ALA A 247 -14.78 27.10 62.67
C ALA A 247 -16.04 27.93 62.39
N THR A 248 -16.63 27.71 61.22
CA THR A 248 -18.03 28.01 60.95
C THR A 248 -18.73 26.73 60.48
N ALA A 249 -19.79 26.38 61.19
CA ALA A 249 -20.57 25.17 61.08
C ALA A 249 -21.82 25.34 60.19
N ALA A 250 -22.40 24.19 59.80
CA ALA A 250 -23.80 23.92 59.42
C ALA A 250 -24.29 24.44 58.04
N ALA A 251 -24.56 23.59 57.04
CA ALA A 251 -25.74 22.71 56.79
C ALA A 251 -26.93 23.45 56.10
N PRO A 252 -27.96 22.81 55.46
CA PRO A 252 -28.11 21.47 54.85
C PRO A 252 -28.81 21.44 53.44
N ALA A 253 -28.86 20.24 52.84
CA ALA A 253 -29.93 19.58 52.05
C ALA A 253 -30.84 20.31 51.02
N ALA A 254 -30.87 19.77 49.78
CA ALA A 254 -32.05 19.56 48.90
C ALA A 254 -31.62 18.59 47.76
N ALA A 255 -32.09 17.34 47.61
CA ALA A 255 -33.43 16.80 47.33
C ALA A 255 -33.97 17.09 45.90
N SER A 256 -33.71 16.13 44.97
CA SER A 256 -34.58 15.52 43.92
C SER A 256 -35.49 16.39 43.00
N PRO A 257 -36.07 15.89 41.87
CA PRO A 257 -36.24 14.49 41.44
C PRO A 257 -36.01 14.16 39.94
N ALA A 258 -36.04 12.85 39.69
CA ALA A 258 -36.28 12.22 38.40
C ALA A 258 -37.70 12.48 37.86
N GLY A 259 -37.83 12.41 36.53
CA GLY A 259 -39.12 12.30 35.86
C GLY A 259 -38.97 11.57 34.51
N PRO A 260 -39.59 10.39 34.32
CA PRO A 260 -39.74 9.75 33.02
C PRO A 260 -41.12 10.10 32.42
N ALA A 261 -41.21 10.26 31.10
CA ALA A 261 -42.49 10.20 30.40
C ALA A 261 -42.32 9.66 28.97
N PRO A 262 -43.15 8.68 28.57
CA PRO A 262 -43.21 8.14 27.21
C PRO A 262 -44.22 8.92 26.36
N ALA A 263 -43.93 9.11 25.07
CA ALA A 263 -44.90 9.59 24.10
C ALA A 263 -44.89 8.71 22.86
N THR A 264 -45.84 7.78 22.84
CA THR A 264 -46.36 7.09 21.66
C THR A 264 -46.97 8.10 20.69
N GLY A 265 -46.29 8.35 19.57
CA GLY A 265 -46.79 9.13 18.43
C GLY A 265 -46.80 8.29 17.16
N ARG A 266 -47.97 7.76 16.82
CA ARG A 266 -48.24 7.01 15.58
C ARG A 266 -48.33 8.01 14.42
N ALA A 267 -47.24 8.21 13.67
CA ALA A 267 -47.23 8.96 12.43
C ALA A 267 -47.23 7.99 11.24
N GLY A 268 -48.14 8.22 10.29
CA GLY A 268 -48.35 7.38 9.11
C GLY A 268 -47.16 7.39 8.14
N PRO A 269 -47.18 6.49 7.13
CA PRO A 269 -46.12 6.39 6.14
C PRO A 269 -46.04 7.70 5.34
N PRO A 270 -44.85 8.31 5.18
CA PRO A 270 -44.71 9.41 4.25
C PRO A 270 -44.91 8.87 2.84
N THR A 271 -45.99 9.27 2.19
CA THR A 271 -46.08 9.25 0.73
C THR A 271 -44.96 10.13 0.19
N THR A 272 -43.88 9.49 -0.23
CA THR A 272 -42.82 10.08 -1.05
C THR A 272 -43.45 10.55 -2.35
N SER A 273 -43.87 11.82 -2.37
CA SER A 273 -44.15 12.54 -3.60
C SER A 273 -42.82 12.64 -4.34
N ALA A 274 -42.68 11.82 -5.39
CA ALA A 274 -41.53 11.84 -6.28
C ALA A 274 -41.48 13.21 -6.97
N ALA A 275 -40.73 14.13 -6.37
CA ALA A 275 -40.42 15.41 -6.97
C ALA A 275 -39.78 15.14 -8.34
N ALA A 276 -40.39 15.70 -9.39
CA ALA A 276 -39.86 15.64 -10.73
C ALA A 276 -38.41 16.13 -10.72
N PRO A 277 -37.49 15.47 -11.45
CA PRO A 277 -36.09 15.87 -11.48
C PRO A 277 -35.98 17.31 -11.98
N THR A 278 -35.47 18.20 -11.12
CA THR A 278 -35.16 19.59 -11.48
C THR A 278 -34.18 19.58 -12.66
N PRO A 279 -34.43 20.33 -13.75
CA PRO A 279 -33.52 20.38 -14.88
C PRO A 279 -32.14 20.89 -14.44
N PRO A 280 -31.04 20.30 -14.95
CA PRO A 280 -29.69 20.72 -14.58
C PRO A 280 -29.46 22.18 -15.00
N PRO A 281 -28.66 22.95 -14.24
CA PRO A 281 -28.29 24.32 -14.60
C PRO A 281 -27.64 24.34 -15.99
N ALA A 282 -27.92 25.37 -16.79
CA ALA A 282 -27.51 25.44 -18.21
C ALA A 282 -26.00 25.20 -18.43
N GLY A 283 -25.14 25.62 -17.50
CA GLY A 283 -23.70 25.37 -17.56
C GLY A 283 -23.31 23.89 -17.43
N GLN A 284 -24.05 23.10 -16.64
CA GLN A 284 -23.80 21.67 -16.49
C GLN A 284 -24.16 20.90 -17.77
N ALA A 285 -25.28 21.23 -18.42
CA ALA A 285 -25.67 20.60 -19.68
C ALA A 285 -24.61 20.84 -20.78
N GLN A 286 -24.03 22.05 -20.84
CA GLN A 286 -22.94 22.36 -21.76
C GLN A 286 -21.66 21.60 -21.41
N ALA A 287 -21.31 21.50 -20.12
CA ALA A 287 -20.14 20.74 -19.67
C ALA A 287 -20.27 19.24 -19.95
N VAL A 288 -21.46 18.66 -19.75
CA VAL A 288 -21.75 17.26 -20.09
C VAL A 288 -21.56 17.01 -21.58
N ARG A 289 -22.08 17.90 -22.43
CA ARG A 289 -21.91 17.79 -23.89
C ARG A 289 -20.43 17.88 -24.30
N ALA A 290 -19.71 18.87 -23.78
CA ALA A 290 -18.28 19.04 -24.07
C ALA A 290 -17.45 17.83 -23.62
N ALA A 291 -17.72 17.29 -22.43
CA ALA A 291 -17.02 16.10 -21.93
C ALA A 291 -17.38 14.83 -22.72
N ALA A 292 -18.63 14.66 -23.16
CA ALA A 292 -19.01 13.52 -24.00
C ALA A 292 -18.38 13.58 -25.40
N GLU A 293 -18.19 14.78 -25.97
CA GLU A 293 -17.48 14.98 -27.24
C GLU A 293 -15.97 14.69 -27.10
N GLU A 294 -15.37 15.04 -25.97
CA GLU A 294 -13.95 14.79 -25.68
C GLU A 294 -13.65 13.36 -25.23
N VAL A 295 -14.62 12.66 -24.63
CA VAL A 295 -14.45 11.33 -24.04
C VAL A 295 -15.45 10.36 -24.68
N PRO A 296 -15.23 9.95 -25.96
CA PRO A 296 -16.20 9.17 -26.74
C PRO A 296 -16.41 7.75 -26.24
N LEU A 297 -15.66 7.30 -25.23
CA LEU A 297 -15.91 6.03 -24.53
C LEU A 297 -17.11 6.12 -23.55
N LEU A 298 -17.55 7.33 -23.20
CA LEU A 298 -18.69 7.58 -22.32
C LEU A 298 -19.89 8.10 -23.09
N SER A 299 -21.08 7.65 -22.70
CA SER A 299 -22.33 8.28 -23.10
C SER A 299 -22.52 9.60 -22.37
N ALA A 300 -23.34 10.51 -22.91
CA ALA A 300 -23.70 11.75 -22.21
C ALA A 300 -24.35 11.46 -20.84
N HIS A 301 -25.13 10.38 -20.74
CA HIS A 301 -25.73 9.95 -19.48
C HIS A 301 -24.69 9.51 -18.45
N ALA A 302 -23.67 8.74 -18.85
CA ALA A 302 -22.58 8.33 -17.95
C ALA A 302 -21.78 9.53 -17.44
N VAL A 303 -21.56 10.55 -18.28
CA VAL A 303 -20.90 11.81 -17.89
C VAL A 303 -21.75 12.59 -16.88
N GLU A 304 -23.06 12.70 -17.11
CA GLU A 304 -24.00 13.36 -16.19
C GLU A 304 -24.04 12.66 -14.83
N LEU A 305 -24.10 11.32 -14.81
CA LEU A 305 -24.02 10.53 -13.58
C LEU A 305 -22.71 10.77 -12.83
N LEU A 306 -21.58 10.83 -13.53
CA LEU A 306 -20.27 11.07 -12.94
C LEU A 306 -20.15 12.49 -12.36
N MET A 307 -20.67 13.50 -13.07
CA MET A 307 -20.67 14.89 -12.63
C MET A 307 -21.61 15.13 -11.44
N SER A 308 -22.81 14.55 -11.44
CA SER A 308 -23.79 14.70 -10.34
C SER A 308 -23.29 14.15 -9.00
N ARG A 309 -22.36 13.18 -9.03
CA ARG A 309 -21.72 12.59 -7.84
C ARG A 309 -20.44 13.30 -7.41
N SER A 310 -19.94 14.24 -8.22
CA SER A 310 -18.74 15.01 -7.91
C SER A 310 -19.07 16.25 -7.09
N ALA A 311 -18.28 16.53 -6.06
CA ALA A 311 -18.41 17.76 -5.27
C ALA A 311 -18.23 19.04 -6.12
N ALA A 312 -17.47 18.96 -7.21
CA ALA A 312 -17.25 20.09 -8.11
C ALA A 312 -18.45 20.39 -9.05
N GLN A 313 -19.38 19.43 -9.22
CA GLN A 313 -20.51 19.43 -10.17
C GLN A 313 -20.16 19.58 -11.66
N VAL A 314 -19.11 20.33 -11.98
CA VAL A 314 -18.53 20.50 -13.31
C VAL A 314 -17.12 19.96 -13.26
N LEU A 315 -16.80 19.03 -14.15
CA LEU A 315 -15.48 18.41 -14.25
C LEU A 315 -14.90 18.67 -15.64
N ASP A 316 -13.60 18.93 -15.69
CA ASP A 316 -12.89 19.02 -16.95
C ASP A 316 -12.86 17.66 -17.65
N PRO A 317 -12.91 17.60 -18.99
CA PRO A 317 -12.93 16.34 -19.73
C PRO A 317 -11.82 15.34 -19.38
N PRO A 318 -10.55 15.74 -19.16
CA PRO A 318 -9.48 14.83 -18.72
C PRO A 318 -9.74 14.21 -17.34
N GLU A 319 -10.35 14.96 -16.43
CA GLU A 319 -10.71 14.47 -15.10
C GLU A 319 -11.92 13.52 -15.16
N VAL A 320 -12.89 13.78 -16.05
CA VAL A 320 -13.98 12.84 -16.39
C VAL A 320 -13.40 11.52 -16.91
N PHE A 321 -12.46 11.60 -17.86
CA PHE A 321 -11.75 10.45 -18.39
C PHE A 321 -11.05 9.65 -17.29
N ARG A 322 -10.21 10.28 -16.47
CA ARG A 322 -9.47 9.62 -15.38
C ARG A 322 -10.41 8.95 -14.37
N ARG A 323 -11.44 9.65 -13.90
CA ARG A 323 -12.39 9.12 -12.91
C ARG A 323 -13.23 7.96 -13.45
N SER A 324 -13.57 7.99 -14.73
CA SER A 324 -14.36 6.93 -15.35
C SER A 324 -13.69 5.57 -15.23
N TYR A 325 -12.37 5.47 -15.48
CA TYR A 325 -11.62 4.22 -15.35
C TYR A 325 -11.58 3.68 -13.92
N GLY A 326 -11.43 4.56 -12.93
CA GLY A 326 -11.50 4.18 -11.52
C GLY A 326 -12.90 3.68 -11.09
N LEU A 327 -13.97 4.14 -11.76
CA LEU A 327 -15.34 3.67 -11.51
C LEU A 327 -15.65 2.37 -12.25
N VAL A 328 -15.33 2.29 -13.54
CA VAL A 328 -15.48 1.08 -14.36
C VAL A 328 -14.74 -0.08 -13.71
N GLY A 329 -13.47 0.11 -13.34
CA GLY A 329 -12.66 -0.93 -12.70
C GLY A 329 -13.28 -1.48 -11.41
N ARG A 330 -14.00 -0.65 -10.64
CA ARG A 330 -14.72 -1.06 -9.44
C ARG A 330 -16.06 -1.74 -9.73
N GLY A 331 -16.65 -1.55 -10.90
CA GLY A 331 -17.95 -2.09 -11.27
C GLY A 331 -17.92 -3.23 -12.28
N LEU A 332 -16.74 -3.66 -12.73
CA LEU A 332 -16.59 -4.79 -13.66
C LEU A 332 -17.26 -6.09 -13.17
N TRP A 333 -17.35 -6.31 -11.84
CA TRP A 333 -18.01 -7.49 -11.26
C TRP A 333 -19.53 -7.54 -11.50
N ALA A 334 -20.15 -6.42 -11.86
CA ALA A 334 -21.59 -6.35 -12.17
C ALA A 334 -21.89 -6.68 -13.63
N LEU A 335 -20.86 -6.81 -14.46
CA LEU A 335 -20.99 -7.34 -15.80
C LEU A 335 -21.04 -8.87 -15.72
N ASP A 336 -21.86 -9.49 -16.58
CA ASP A 336 -21.77 -10.94 -16.72
C ASP A 336 -20.45 -11.36 -17.40
N ARG A 337 -20.17 -12.66 -17.44
CA ARG A 337 -18.92 -13.17 -18.03
C ARG A 337 -18.82 -12.85 -19.54
N GLY A 338 -19.93 -12.85 -20.26
CA GLY A 338 -19.98 -12.51 -21.68
C GLY A 338 -19.69 -11.03 -21.92
N GLU A 339 -20.32 -10.16 -21.15
CA GLU A 339 -20.09 -8.70 -21.17
C GLU A 339 -18.66 -8.34 -20.77
N SER A 340 -18.11 -9.02 -19.76
CA SER A 340 -16.72 -8.84 -19.31
C SER A 340 -15.71 -9.29 -20.37
N LYS A 341 -16.05 -10.31 -21.16
CA LYS A 341 -15.24 -10.72 -22.31
C LYS A 341 -15.35 -9.69 -23.43
N GLU A 342 -16.57 -9.24 -23.73
CA GLU A 342 -16.84 -8.27 -24.79
C GLU A 342 -16.14 -6.93 -24.56
N ILE A 343 -16.12 -6.41 -23.32
CA ILE A 343 -15.36 -5.19 -22.99
C ILE A 343 -13.85 -5.39 -23.19
N GLY A 344 -13.33 -6.58 -22.87
CA GLY A 344 -11.93 -6.94 -23.10
C GLY A 344 -11.58 -7.04 -24.59
N ASP A 345 -12.45 -7.63 -25.40
CA ASP A 345 -12.31 -7.72 -26.85
C ASP A 345 -12.36 -6.32 -27.50
N LEU A 346 -13.28 -5.46 -27.07
CA LEU A 346 -13.38 -4.08 -27.52
C LEU A 346 -12.13 -3.26 -27.15
N HIS A 347 -11.63 -3.39 -25.91
CA HIS A 347 -10.38 -2.77 -25.49
C HIS A 347 -9.19 -3.28 -26.31
N SER A 348 -9.13 -4.57 -26.62
CA SER A 348 -8.07 -5.14 -27.45
C SER A 348 -8.06 -4.52 -28.84
N LEU A 349 -9.23 -4.25 -29.44
CA LEU A 349 -9.33 -3.54 -30.72
C LEU A 349 -8.85 -2.09 -30.63
N ILE A 350 -9.16 -1.37 -29.54
CA ILE A 350 -8.67 -0.01 -29.28
C ILE A 350 -7.14 0.00 -29.17
N TYR A 351 -6.56 -0.90 -28.39
CA TYR A 351 -5.11 -0.97 -28.24
C TYR A 351 -4.41 -1.40 -29.54
N ALA A 352 -5.06 -2.25 -30.34
CA ALA A 352 -4.52 -2.68 -31.63
C ALA A 352 -4.40 -1.54 -32.64
N SER A 353 -5.28 -0.52 -32.58
CA SER A 353 -5.18 0.66 -33.45
C SER A 353 -4.06 1.64 -33.06
N LEU A 354 -3.49 1.49 -31.87
CA LEU A 354 -2.43 2.38 -31.37
C LEU A 354 -1.02 1.88 -31.75
N PRO A 355 -0.08 2.80 -32.03
CA PRO A 355 1.35 2.49 -32.13
C PRO A 355 1.86 1.80 -30.84
N PRO A 356 2.83 0.86 -30.93
CA PRO A 356 3.38 0.17 -29.76
C PRO A 356 3.83 1.07 -28.58
N PRO A 357 4.53 2.20 -28.79
CA PRO A 357 4.96 3.06 -27.67
C PRO A 357 3.80 3.82 -27.01
N GLU A 358 2.72 4.10 -27.75
CA GLU A 358 1.52 4.73 -27.19
C GLU A 358 0.66 3.71 -26.44
N ARG A 359 0.54 2.50 -26.98
CA ARG A 359 -0.13 1.37 -26.34
C ARG A 359 0.43 1.09 -24.94
N ALA A 360 1.77 1.01 -24.82
CA ALA A 360 2.43 0.80 -23.54
C ALA A 360 2.16 1.94 -22.55
N ARG A 361 2.35 3.19 -22.98
CA ARG A 361 2.10 4.38 -22.15
C ARG A 361 0.65 4.48 -21.66
N LEU A 362 -0.32 4.21 -22.54
CA LEU A 362 -1.74 4.22 -22.20
C LEU A 362 -2.12 3.08 -21.25
N GLY A 363 -1.50 1.91 -21.39
CA GLY A 363 -1.63 0.80 -20.43
C GLY A 363 -1.16 1.19 -19.03
N ASP A 364 0.09 1.67 -18.93
CA ASP A 364 0.69 2.12 -17.65
C ASP A 364 -0.11 3.25 -16.99
N TYR A 365 -0.70 4.14 -17.79
CA TYR A 365 -1.59 5.18 -17.32
C TYR A 365 -2.91 4.61 -16.77
N ILE A 366 -3.60 3.74 -17.52
CA ILE A 366 -4.88 3.17 -17.09
C ILE A 366 -4.71 2.35 -15.80
N ASP A 367 -3.64 1.58 -15.68
CA ASP A 367 -3.35 0.80 -14.47
C ASP A 367 -3.16 1.72 -13.25
N ARG A 368 -2.48 2.86 -13.43
CA ARG A 368 -2.35 3.88 -12.38
C ARG A 368 -3.67 4.56 -12.05
N ALA A 369 -4.45 4.96 -13.06
CA ALA A 369 -5.75 5.59 -12.88
C ALA A 369 -6.75 4.68 -12.15
N ARG A 370 -6.77 3.38 -12.47
CA ARG A 370 -7.60 2.37 -11.79
C ARG A 370 -7.18 2.14 -10.34
N SER A 371 -5.87 2.13 -10.08
CA SER A 371 -5.30 1.90 -8.75
C SER A 371 -5.28 3.15 -7.86
N ARG A 372 -5.83 4.28 -8.34
CA ARG A 372 -5.82 5.59 -7.66
C ARG A 372 -4.41 6.13 -7.35
N TYR A 373 -3.40 5.74 -8.14
CA TYR A 373 -2.11 6.41 -8.09
C TYR A 373 -2.23 7.83 -8.64
N ALA A 374 -1.35 8.73 -8.19
CA ALA A 374 -1.34 10.11 -8.66
C ALA A 374 -0.90 10.17 -10.13
N THR A 375 -1.69 10.87 -10.95
CA THR A 375 -1.37 11.26 -12.33
C THR A 375 -1.30 12.79 -12.39
N THR A 376 -0.59 13.35 -13.36
CA THR A 376 -0.53 14.81 -13.55
C THR A 376 -1.62 15.30 -14.51
N PRO A 377 -2.11 16.55 -14.38
CA PRO A 377 -3.12 17.09 -15.30
C PRO A 377 -2.70 17.13 -16.78
N ASP A 378 -1.39 17.27 -17.05
CA ASP A 378 -0.85 17.19 -18.41
C ASP A 378 -0.88 15.76 -18.95
N GLU A 379 -0.53 14.79 -18.10
CA GLU A 379 -0.58 13.36 -18.43
C GLU A 379 -2.02 12.90 -18.69
N ASP A 380 -2.98 13.33 -17.87
CA ASP A 380 -4.40 13.04 -18.05
C ASP A 380 -4.92 13.57 -19.40
N ARG A 381 -4.55 14.81 -19.76
CA ARG A 381 -4.90 15.42 -21.06
C ARG A 381 -4.29 14.64 -22.22
N GLN A 382 -3.02 14.26 -22.12
CA GLN A 382 -2.36 13.53 -23.19
C GLN A 382 -3.01 12.16 -23.39
N MET A 383 -3.23 11.41 -22.31
CA MET A 383 -3.78 10.06 -22.37
C MET A 383 -5.26 10.06 -22.75
N SER A 384 -6.03 11.08 -22.38
CA SER A 384 -7.42 11.24 -22.83
C SER A 384 -7.48 11.43 -24.35
N GLN A 385 -6.57 12.21 -24.95
CA GLN A 385 -6.53 12.42 -26.40
C GLN A 385 -6.10 11.16 -27.16
N VAL A 386 -5.13 10.40 -26.64
CA VAL A 386 -4.72 9.10 -27.22
C VAL A 386 -5.88 8.10 -27.17
N MET A 387 -6.60 8.02 -26.05
CA MET A 387 -7.77 7.15 -25.96
C MET A 387 -8.90 7.63 -26.89
N LYS A 388 -9.16 8.94 -26.97
CA LYS A 388 -10.18 9.53 -27.84
C LYS A 388 -9.95 9.12 -29.31
N SER A 389 -8.73 9.27 -29.82
CA SER A 389 -8.41 8.92 -31.20
C SER A 389 -8.56 7.41 -31.46
N ALA A 390 -8.11 6.56 -30.53
CA ALA A 390 -8.23 5.11 -30.63
C ALA A 390 -9.69 4.62 -30.58
N VAL A 391 -10.51 5.21 -29.71
CA VAL A 391 -11.94 4.91 -29.64
C VAL A 391 -12.64 5.38 -30.91
N LEU A 392 -12.33 6.56 -31.45
CA LEU A 392 -12.93 7.05 -32.69
C LEU A 392 -12.57 6.19 -33.91
N ALA A 393 -11.44 5.47 -33.89
CA ALA A 393 -11.07 4.52 -34.93
C ALA A 393 -11.94 3.24 -34.95
N LEU A 394 -12.68 2.94 -33.88
CA LEU A 394 -13.63 1.83 -33.87
C LEU A 394 -14.86 2.14 -34.74
N PRO A 395 -15.45 1.12 -35.38
CA PRO A 395 -16.77 1.21 -36.02
C PRO A 395 -17.83 1.75 -35.05
N ALA A 396 -18.77 2.55 -35.56
CA ALA A 396 -19.78 3.23 -34.73
C ALA A 396 -20.57 2.27 -33.83
N ASP A 397 -20.97 1.11 -34.35
CA ASP A 397 -21.72 0.09 -33.59
C ASP A 397 -20.92 -0.44 -32.40
N LYS A 398 -19.61 -0.67 -32.59
CA LYS A 398 -18.70 -1.13 -31.53
C LYS A 398 -18.49 -0.04 -30.47
N ARG A 399 -18.41 1.23 -30.87
CA ARG A 399 -18.32 2.35 -29.92
C ARG A 399 -19.60 2.48 -29.09
N ALA A 400 -20.77 2.41 -29.72
CA ALA A 400 -22.05 2.46 -29.01
C ALA A 400 -22.16 1.31 -28.00
N ARG A 401 -21.75 0.10 -28.41
CA ARG A 401 -21.72 -1.06 -27.52
C ARG A 401 -20.74 -0.89 -26.35
N LEU A 402 -19.55 -0.36 -26.60
CA LEU A 402 -18.58 -0.03 -25.56
C LEU A 402 -19.15 0.96 -24.53
N GLN A 403 -19.80 2.03 -25.00
CA GLN A 403 -20.42 3.04 -24.13
C GLN A 403 -21.47 2.42 -23.19
N VAL A 404 -22.32 1.52 -23.71
CA VAL A 404 -23.33 0.82 -22.89
C VAL A 404 -22.68 -0.03 -21.80
N LEU A 405 -21.63 -0.80 -22.14
CA LEU A 405 -20.93 -1.64 -21.16
C LEU A 405 -20.19 -0.79 -20.10
N PHE A 406 -19.57 0.31 -20.53
CA PHE A 406 -18.91 1.28 -19.64
C PHE A 406 -19.91 1.93 -18.68
N GLU A 407 -21.05 2.38 -19.19
CA GLU A 407 -22.11 2.98 -18.38
C GLU A 407 -22.66 2.00 -17.33
N LYS A 408 -22.89 0.74 -17.72
CA LYS A 408 -23.32 -0.32 -16.80
C LYS A 408 -22.30 -0.56 -15.69
N ALA A 409 -21.02 -0.70 -16.04
CA ALA A 409 -19.95 -0.88 -15.08
C ALA A 409 -19.78 0.36 -14.17
N MET A 410 -19.83 1.57 -14.71
CA MET A 410 -19.75 2.80 -13.92
C MET A 410 -20.90 2.94 -12.92
N THR A 411 -22.13 2.65 -13.35
CA THR A 411 -23.31 2.71 -12.49
C THR A 411 -23.18 1.76 -11.31
N ALA A 412 -22.69 0.53 -11.54
CA ALA A 412 -22.38 -0.41 -10.46
C ALA A 412 -21.23 0.07 -9.55
N GLY A 413 -20.19 0.66 -10.14
CA GLY A 413 -19.06 1.22 -9.40
C GLY A 413 -19.42 2.42 -8.51
N LEU A 414 -20.47 3.17 -8.85
CA LEU A 414 -21.04 4.26 -8.06
C LEU A 414 -21.88 3.79 -6.87
N GLY A 415 -22.51 2.62 -6.97
CA GLY A 415 -23.36 2.06 -5.91
C GLY A 415 -22.59 1.52 -4.70
N ARG A 416 -21.27 1.39 -4.81
CA ARG A 416 -20.41 0.84 -3.76
C ARG A 416 -19.63 1.96 -3.05
N PRO A 417 -19.75 2.09 -1.71
CA PRO A 417 -19.08 3.13 -0.94
C PRO A 417 -17.55 3.06 -1.05
#